data_AF-A0A7X3Q390-F1
#
_entry.id   AF-A0A7X3Q390-F1
#
_cell.length_a   1.000
_cell.length_b   1.000
_cell.length_c   1.000
_cell.angle_alpha   90.00
_cell.angle_beta   90.00
_cell.angle_gamma   90.00
#
_symmetry.space_group_name_H-M   'P 1'
#
loop_
_entity.id
_entity.type
_entity.pdbx_description
1 polymer ?
#
loop_
_entity_poly.entity_id
_entity_poly.type
_entity_poly.pdbx_seq_one_letter_code
_entity_poly.pdbx_strand_id
1 'polypeptide(L)'
;MRLVLAVVTYLVALALFTVFFTHDLNLPASAAAVGVLSFALALDLLRESRGRGASSLLAALAIGISLAELRIALYYFPLDDLLTGALMIIGFYVATGLVHHLLDEDLKPSTIAEYLVVAGVSAAVVVIARQYL
;
A
#
# COMPACT_ATOMS: atom_id res chain seq x y z
N MET A 1 8.40 2.37 21.04
CA MET A 1 7.29 1.41 20.78
C MET A 1 6.51 1.70 19.50
N ARG A 2 6.30 2.96 19.07
CA ARG A 2 5.54 3.30 17.85
C ARG A 2 6.12 2.72 16.54
N LEU A 3 7.44 2.74 16.39
CA LEU A 3 8.13 2.18 15.22
C LEU A 3 7.95 0.65 15.12
N VAL A 4 7.91 -0.03 16.27
CA VAL A 4 7.65 -1.48 16.32
C VAL A 4 6.23 -1.79 15.88
N LEU A 5 5.23 -1.01 16.33
CA LEU A 5 3.84 -1.17 15.87
C LEU A 5 3.73 -0.96 14.36
N ALA A 6 4.31 0.12 13.82
CA ALA A 6 4.29 0.38 12.39
C ALA A 6 4.94 -0.76 11.59
N VAL A 7 6.11 -1.24 12.02
CA VAL A 7 6.78 -2.38 11.40
C VAL A 7 5.92 -3.64 11.45
N VAL A 8 5.29 -3.93 12.59
CA VAL A 8 4.36 -5.06 12.72
C VAL A 8 3.16 -4.91 11.79
N THR A 9 2.58 -3.72 11.67
CA THR A 9 1.46 -3.45 10.76
C THR A 9 1.85 -3.68 9.30
N TYR A 10 3.05 -3.24 8.88
CA TYR A 10 3.55 -3.52 7.54
C TYR A 10 3.82 -5.02 7.32
N LEU A 11 4.38 -5.72 8.30
CA LEU A 11 4.60 -7.18 8.20
C LEU A 11 3.28 -7.95 8.13
N VAL A 12 2.26 -7.53 8.87
CA VAL A 12 0.90 -8.09 8.80
C VAL A 12 0.27 -7.80 7.44
N ALA A 13 0.42 -6.58 6.90
CA ALA A 13 -0.03 -6.24 5.56
C ALA A 13 0.61 -7.17 4.51
N LEU A 14 1.92 -7.40 4.60
CA LEU A 14 2.66 -8.29 3.71
C LEU A 14 2.13 -9.72 3.77
N ALA A 15 1.98 -10.25 4.97
CA ALA A 15 1.49 -11.61 5.20
C ALA A 15 0.07 -11.78 4.68
N LEU A 16 -0.81 -10.79 4.90
CA LEU A 16 -2.17 -10.85 4.40
C LEU A 16 -2.19 -10.76 2.87
N PHE A 17 -1.53 -9.78 2.25
CA PHE A 17 -1.52 -9.67 0.79
C PHE A 17 -1.01 -10.93 0.11
N THR A 18 0.06 -11.53 0.62
CA THR A 18 0.59 -12.80 0.07
C THR A 18 -0.40 -13.96 0.22
N VAL A 19 -1.03 -14.13 1.38
CA VAL A 19 -2.04 -15.18 1.60
C VAL A 19 -3.25 -15.02 0.67
N PHE A 20 -3.73 -13.78 0.48
CA PHE A 20 -4.87 -13.51 -0.40
C PHE A 20 -4.57 -13.84 -1.88
N PHE A 21 -3.32 -13.76 -2.31
CA PHE A 21 -2.93 -14.12 -3.68
C PHE A 21 -2.72 -15.63 -3.86
N THR A 22 -2.28 -16.35 -2.84
CA THR A 22 -2.15 -17.82 -2.91
C THR A 22 -3.48 -18.59 -2.97
N HIS A 23 -4.62 -17.92 -2.71
CA HIS A 23 -5.93 -18.58 -2.58
C HIS A 23 -6.84 -18.50 -3.82
N ASP A 24 -6.30 -18.12 -4.99
CA ASP A 24 -7.04 -18.07 -6.28
C ASP A 24 -8.43 -17.42 -6.17
N LEU A 25 -8.51 -16.31 -5.43
CA LEU A 25 -9.76 -15.58 -5.27
C LEU A 25 -10.11 -14.88 -6.59
N ASN A 26 -11.39 -14.94 -6.97
CA ASN A 26 -11.93 -14.18 -8.10
C ASN A 26 -11.50 -12.70 -8.01
N LEU A 27 -11.07 -12.11 -9.14
CA LEU A 27 -10.57 -10.73 -9.24
C LEU A 27 -11.34 -9.71 -8.37
N PRO A 28 -12.69 -9.58 -8.47
CA PRO A 28 -13.43 -8.60 -7.69
C PRO A 28 -13.37 -8.85 -6.18
N ALA A 29 -13.36 -10.12 -5.76
CA ALA A 29 -13.22 -10.48 -4.35
C ALA A 29 -11.82 -10.16 -3.83
N SER A 30 -10.77 -10.44 -4.61
CA SER A 30 -9.40 -10.11 -4.22
C SER A 30 -9.16 -8.60 -4.12
N ALA A 31 -9.71 -7.81 -5.06
CA ALA A 31 -9.58 -6.35 -5.07
C ALA A 31 -10.34 -5.73 -3.88
N ALA A 32 -11.54 -6.23 -3.58
CA ALA A 32 -12.30 -5.80 -2.41
C ALA A 32 -11.57 -6.14 -1.10
N ALA A 33 -11.01 -7.35 -0.98
CA ALA A 33 -10.25 -7.76 0.19
C ALA A 33 -9.01 -6.87 0.42
N VAL A 34 -8.23 -6.62 -0.64
CA VAL A 34 -7.07 -5.72 -0.59
C VAL A 34 -7.49 -4.32 -0.18
N GLY A 35 -8.58 -3.79 -0.73
CA GLY A 35 -9.08 -2.46 -0.39
C GLY A 35 -9.53 -2.34 1.07
N VAL A 36 -10.31 -3.30 1.56
CA VAL A 36 -10.80 -3.33 2.95
C VAL A 36 -9.65 -3.47 3.94
N LEU A 37 -8.68 -4.34 3.66
CA LEU A 37 -7.49 -4.49 4.49
C LEU A 37 -6.65 -3.22 4.52
N SER A 38 -6.36 -2.66 3.35
CA SER A 38 -5.57 -1.43 3.23
C SER A 38 -6.26 -0.27 3.95
N PHE A 39 -7.58 -0.16 3.84
CA PHE A 39 -8.38 0.80 4.59
C PHE A 39 -8.23 0.61 6.10
N ALA A 40 -8.44 -0.61 6.61
CA ALA A 40 -8.39 -0.89 8.04
C ALA A 40 -6.99 -0.59 8.63
N LEU A 41 -5.94 -1.01 7.94
CA LEU A 41 -4.55 -0.78 8.38
C LEU A 41 -4.17 0.70 8.30
N ALA A 42 -4.58 1.40 7.24
CA ALA A 42 -4.34 2.84 7.12
C ALA A 42 -5.10 3.62 8.19
N LEU A 43 -6.34 3.24 8.51
CA LEU A 43 -7.13 3.90 9.54
C LEU A 43 -6.48 3.79 10.91
N ASP A 44 -5.92 2.62 11.24
CA ASP A 44 -5.18 2.42 12.49
C ASP A 44 -3.91 3.27 12.53
N LEU A 45 -3.16 3.30 11.43
CA LEU A 45 -1.91 4.07 11.33
C LEU A 45 -2.13 5.59 11.39
N LEU A 46 -3.22 6.10 10.81
CA LEU A 46 -3.52 7.53 10.75
C LEU A 46 -4.30 8.04 11.97
N ARG A 47 -4.89 7.15 12.79
CA ARG A 47 -5.76 7.53 13.92
C ARG A 47 -5.06 8.37 14.98
N GLU A 48 -3.75 8.23 15.14
CA GLU A 48 -2.94 8.97 16.11
C GLU A 48 -2.40 10.30 15.59
N SER A 49 -2.58 10.61 14.30
CA SER A 49 -2.19 11.90 13.70
C SER A 49 -3.05 13.01 14.30
N ARG A 50 -2.45 13.84 15.16
CA ARG A 50 -3.10 14.90 15.94
C ARG A 50 -3.90 15.86 15.04
N GLY A 51 -5.23 15.75 15.05
CA GLY A 51 -6.10 16.93 14.90
C GLY A 51 -7.34 16.81 14.02
N ARG A 52 -7.49 15.79 13.16
CA ARG A 52 -8.65 15.74 12.23
C ARG A 52 -9.13 14.31 12.00
N GLY A 53 -9.84 13.73 12.97
CA GLY A 53 -10.35 12.34 12.89
C GLY A 53 -11.18 12.04 11.63
N ALA A 54 -11.94 13.01 11.11
CA ALA A 54 -12.66 12.87 9.85
C ALA A 54 -11.73 12.85 8.61
N SER A 55 -10.63 13.62 8.65
CA SER A 55 -9.65 13.66 7.57
C SER A 55 -8.83 12.37 7.50
N SER A 56 -8.50 11.77 8.65
CA SER A 56 -7.86 10.45 8.76
C SER A 56 -8.73 9.34 8.15
N LEU A 57 -10.05 9.40 8.37
CA LEU A 57 -10.96 8.39 7.82
C LEU A 57 -11.10 8.49 6.30
N LEU A 58 -11.26 9.70 5.76
CA LEU A 58 -11.29 9.93 4.31
C LEU A 58 -9.95 9.56 3.64
N ALA A 59 -8.85 9.85 4.32
CA ALA A 59 -7.50 9.51 3.88
C ALA A 59 -7.28 7.99 3.84
N ALA A 60 -7.67 7.27 4.90
CA ALA A 60 -7.64 5.82 4.92
C ALA A 60 -8.52 5.22 3.82
N LEU A 61 -9.70 5.79 3.58
CA LEU A 61 -10.62 5.35 2.52
C LEU A 61 -9.99 5.52 1.14
N ALA A 62 -9.35 6.67 0.88
CA ALA A 62 -8.62 6.91 -0.35
C ALA A 62 -7.50 5.88 -0.55
N ILE A 63 -6.72 5.57 0.50
CA ILE A 63 -5.68 4.52 0.45
C ILE A 63 -6.30 3.16 0.10
N GLY A 64 -7.41 2.79 0.74
CA GLY A 64 -8.12 1.53 0.45
C GLY A 64 -8.55 1.42 -1.01
N ILE A 65 -9.14 2.49 -1.57
CA ILE A 65 -9.58 2.54 -2.97
C ILE A 65 -8.37 2.45 -3.91
N SER A 66 -7.32 3.25 -3.69
CA SER A 66 -6.13 3.25 -4.54
C SER A 66 -5.43 1.89 -4.57
N LEU A 67 -5.39 1.17 -3.44
CA LEU A 67 -4.79 -0.17 -3.38
C LEU A 67 -5.67 -1.23 -4.06
N ALA A 68 -7.01 -1.10 -4.00
CA ALA A 68 -7.92 -1.94 -4.76
C ALA A 68 -7.76 -1.73 -6.28
N GLU A 69 -7.64 -0.47 -6.73
CA GLU A 69 -7.37 -0.14 -8.13
C GLU A 69 -6.00 -0.66 -8.57
N LEU A 70 -4.97 -0.52 -7.74
CA LEU A 70 -3.65 -1.08 -8.01
C LEU A 70 -3.72 -2.60 -8.15
N ARG A 71 -4.55 -3.30 -7.35
CA ARG A 71 -4.74 -4.76 -7.47
C ARG A 71 -5.37 -5.13 -8.81
N ILE A 72 -6.35 -4.36 -9.27
CA ILE A 72 -6.96 -4.56 -10.58
C ILE A 72 -5.92 -4.31 -11.69
N ALA A 73 -5.11 -3.26 -11.57
CA ALA A 73 -4.06 -2.97 -12.54
C ALA A 73 -3.03 -4.12 -12.60
N LEU A 74 -2.55 -4.59 -11.45
CA LEU A 74 -1.59 -5.69 -11.37
C LEU A 74 -2.15 -7.02 -11.87
N TYR A 75 -3.47 -7.24 -11.84
CA TYR A 75 -4.07 -8.45 -12.39
C TYR A 75 -3.82 -8.62 -13.90
N TYR A 76 -3.73 -7.52 -14.65
CA TYR A 76 -3.44 -7.56 -16.08
C TYR A 76 -1.95 -7.72 -16.38
N PHE A 77 -1.08 -7.60 -15.37
CA PHE A 77 0.34 -7.85 -15.53
C PHE A 77 0.65 -9.32 -15.16
N PRO A 78 1.34 -10.07 -16.04
CA PRO A 78 1.74 -11.45 -15.75
C PRO A 78 2.92 -11.45 -14.76
N LEU A 79 2.59 -11.27 -13.48
CA LEU A 79 3.51 -11.27 -12.36
C LEU A 79 3.23 -12.49 -11.48
N ASP A 80 4.29 -13.10 -10.96
CA ASP A 80 4.15 -14.13 -9.94
C ASP A 80 3.48 -13.58 -8.67
N ASP A 81 2.83 -14.46 -7.91
CA ASP A 81 2.09 -14.09 -6.69
C ASP A 81 2.98 -13.34 -5.67
N LEU A 82 4.24 -13.75 -5.55
CA LEU A 82 5.21 -13.12 -4.68
C LEU A 82 5.54 -11.68 -5.11
N LEU A 83 5.74 -11.45 -6.41
CA LEU A 83 6.04 -10.13 -6.96
C LEU A 83 4.82 -9.21 -6.85
N THR A 84 3.62 -9.76 -7.04
CA THR A 84 2.35 -9.04 -6.86
C THR A 84 2.17 -8.59 -5.40
N GLY A 85 2.45 -9.48 -4.43
CA GLY A 85 2.46 -9.15 -3.00
C GLY A 85 3.48 -8.07 -2.64
N ALA A 86 4.69 -8.15 -3.20
CA ALA A 86 5.75 -7.16 -2.99
C ALA A 86 5.37 -5.76 -3.53
N LEU A 87 4.78 -5.69 -4.73
CA LEU A 87 4.28 -4.42 -5.28
C LEU A 87 3.15 -3.82 -4.46
N MET A 88 2.26 -4.66 -3.94
CA MET A 88 1.17 -4.22 -3.08
C MET A 88 1.66 -3.54 -1.81
N ILE A 89 2.64 -4.12 -1.12
CA ILE A 89 3.16 -3.50 0.10
C ILE A 89 3.88 -2.18 -0.18
N ILE A 90 4.57 -2.09 -1.31
CA ILE A 90 5.24 -0.86 -1.73
C ILE A 90 4.18 0.22 -2.04
N GLY A 91 3.12 -0.14 -2.77
CA GLY A 91 1.98 0.75 -3.01
C GLY A 91 1.36 1.24 -1.71
N PHE A 92 1.18 0.35 -0.73
CA PHE A 92 0.63 0.70 0.58
C PHE A 92 1.56 1.64 1.37
N TYR A 93 2.86 1.37 1.38
CA TYR A 93 3.87 2.25 2.00
C TYR A 93 3.87 3.65 1.38
N VAL A 94 3.87 3.72 0.05
CA VAL A 94 3.84 5.01 -0.66
C VAL A 94 2.55 5.78 -0.34
N ALA A 95 1.40 5.12 -0.42
CA ALA A 95 0.11 5.75 -0.16
C ALA A 95 0.00 6.26 1.28
N THR A 96 0.39 5.44 2.26
CA THR A 96 0.36 5.83 3.68
C THR A 96 1.35 6.95 3.99
N GLY A 97 2.58 6.87 3.48
CA GLY A 97 3.63 7.85 3.71
C GLY A 97 3.35 9.23 3.10
N LEU A 98 2.77 9.25 1.89
CA LEU A 98 2.34 10.48 1.23
C LEU A 98 1.21 11.17 2.00
N VAL A 99 0.24 10.38 2.46
CA VAL A 99 -0.91 10.87 3.22
C VAL A 99 -0.52 11.37 4.60
N HIS A 100 0.46 10.75 5.26
CA HIS A 100 0.99 11.26 6.53
C HIS A 100 1.56 12.69 6.34
N HIS A 101 2.36 12.91 5.29
CA HIS A 101 2.89 14.23 4.97
C HIS A 101 1.80 15.22 4.52
N LEU A 102 0.77 14.76 3.79
CA LEU A 102 -0.43 15.55 3.45
C LEU A 102 -1.13 16.09 4.70
N LEU A 103 -1.29 15.25 5.72
CA LEU A 103 -1.98 15.58 6.96
C LEU A 103 -1.16 16.48 7.88
N ASP A 104 0.17 16.37 7.85
CA ASP A 104 1.10 17.18 8.63
C ASP A 104 1.39 18.56 8.00
N GLU A 105 0.77 18.90 6.85
CA GLU A 105 0.93 20.18 6.11
C GLU A 105 2.39 20.52 5.72
N ASP A 106 3.31 19.55 5.74
CA ASP A 106 4.73 19.71 5.41
C ASP A 106 5.10 19.09 4.05
N LEU A 107 4.18 19.17 3.06
CA LEU A 107 4.52 18.72 1.71
C LEU A 107 5.47 19.67 1.03
N LYS A 108 6.73 19.27 1.01
CA LYS A 108 7.69 19.79 0.05
C LYS A 108 7.59 18.96 -1.23
N PRO A 109 7.70 19.59 -2.41
CA PRO A 109 7.80 18.87 -3.68
C PRO A 109 8.96 17.85 -3.70
N SER A 110 9.98 18.06 -2.85
CA SER A 110 11.06 17.11 -2.60
C SER A 110 10.58 15.77 -2.02
N THR A 111 9.62 15.78 -1.09
CA THR A 111 9.08 14.56 -0.47
C THR A 111 8.25 13.76 -1.48
N ILE A 112 7.48 14.45 -2.33
CA ILE A 112 6.74 13.81 -3.43
C ILE A 112 7.74 13.14 -4.39
N ALA A 113 8.85 13.80 -4.70
CA ALA A 113 9.90 13.23 -5.54
C ALA A 113 10.55 11.99 -4.92
N GLU A 114 10.83 11.97 -3.60
CA GLU A 114 11.34 10.77 -2.93
C GLU A 114 10.38 9.58 -3.04
N TYR A 115 9.08 9.78 -2.81
CA TYR A 115 8.09 8.71 -2.95
C TYR A 115 7.93 8.23 -4.41
N LEU A 116 8.01 9.13 -5.38
CA LEU A 116 8.02 8.77 -6.81
C LEU A 116 9.28 7.99 -7.18
N VAL A 117 10.44 8.35 -6.63
CA VAL A 117 11.69 7.62 -6.84
C VAL A 117 11.59 6.23 -6.19
N VAL A 118 11.10 6.13 -4.96
CA VAL A 118 10.93 4.81 -4.29
C VAL A 118 9.96 3.94 -5.07
N ALA A 119 8.82 4.48 -5.51
CA ALA A 119 7.86 3.76 -6.33
C ALA A 119 8.47 3.33 -7.67
N GLY A 120 9.19 4.23 -8.35
CA GLY A 120 9.83 3.96 -9.64
C GLY A 120 10.96 2.93 -9.53
N VAL A 121 11.82 3.03 -8.52
CA VAL A 121 12.89 2.07 -8.24
C VAL A 121 12.30 0.72 -7.90
N SER A 122 11.28 0.68 -7.06
CA SER A 122 10.59 -0.57 -6.70
C SER A 122 9.95 -1.25 -7.91
N ALA A 123 9.27 -0.48 -8.76
CA ALA A 123 8.71 -0.98 -10.00
C ALA A 123 9.81 -1.50 -10.95
N ALA A 124 10.93 -0.77 -11.08
CA ALA A 124 12.06 -1.18 -11.89
C ALA A 124 12.68 -2.49 -11.37
N VAL A 125 12.86 -2.62 -10.05
CA VAL A 125 13.35 -3.85 -9.41
C VAL A 125 12.43 -5.02 -9.74
N VAL A 126 11.11 -4.85 -9.70
CA VAL A 126 10.18 -5.94 -10.05
C VAL A 126 10.24 -6.29 -11.54
N VAL A 127 10.32 -5.29 -12.42
CA VAL A 127 10.48 -5.53 -13.87
C VAL A 127 11.78 -6.28 -14.17
N ILE A 128 12.87 -5.95 -13.47
CA ILE A 128 14.15 -6.65 -13.59
C ILE A 128 14.05 -8.06 -13.01
N ALA A 129 13.51 -8.22 -11.79
CA ALA A 129 13.37 -9.52 -11.13
C ALA A 129 12.53 -10.50 -11.95
N ARG A 130 11.48 -10.01 -12.63
CA ARG A 130 10.69 -10.78 -13.60
C ARG A 130 11.53 -11.40 -14.72
N GLN A 131 12.67 -10.82 -15.10
CA GLN A 131 13.51 -11.40 -16.16
C GLN A 131 14.28 -12.64 -15.71
N TYR A 132 14.37 -12.88 -14.40
CA TYR A 132 15.19 -13.93 -13.79
C TYR A 132 14.35 -15.04 -13.11
N LEU A 133 13.04 -14.87 -13.02
CA LEU A 133 12.07 -15.84 -12.49
C LEU A 133 11.25 -16.41 -13.66
#